data_AF-B6IM42-F1
#
_entry.id   AF-B6IM42-F1
#
_cell.length_a   1.000
_cell.length_b   1.000
_cell.length_c   1.000
_cell.angle_alpha   90.00
_cell.angle_beta   90.00
_cell.angle_gamma   90.00
#
_symmetry.space_group_name_H-M   'P 1'
#
loop_
_entity.id
_entity.type
_entity.pdbx_description
1 polymer ?
#
loop_
_entity_poly.entity_id
_entity_poly.type
_entity_poly.pdbx_seq_one_letter_code
_entity_poly.pdbx_strand_id
1 'polypeptide(L)' 'MKVDYFEVTLDKGIDEPYLGGDPIKGIIEMVCSKQVRINGLIVRLTGVAETGWRSRQDDLPYESRHTFMDEQIDLTT' A
#
# COMPACT_ATOMS: atom_id res chain seq x y z
N MET A 1 4.78 -24.17 -2.11
CA MET A 1 4.25 -23.12 -1.21
C MET A 1 3.14 -23.75 -0.37
N LYS A 2 2.93 -23.38 0.90
CA LYS A 2 1.82 -23.92 1.74
C LYS A 2 0.53 -23.10 1.63
N VAL A 3 0.66 -21.88 1.11
CA VAL A 3 -0.42 -20.96 0.75
C VAL A 3 -0.55 -21.05 -0.76
N ASP A 4 -1.76 -21.30 -1.25
CA ASP A 4 -2.04 -21.43 -2.68
C ASP A 4 -2.50 -20.12 -3.29
N TYR A 5 -3.10 -19.25 -2.47
CA TYR A 5 -3.62 -17.96 -2.87
C TYR A 5 -3.47 -16.96 -1.72
N PHE A 6 -3.05 -15.75 -2.04
CA PHE A 6 -2.94 -14.62 -1.12
C PHE A 6 -3.13 -13.34 -1.91
N GLU A 7 -4.22 -12.62 -1.66
CA GLU A 7 -4.56 -11.39 -2.36
C GLU A 7 -5.15 -10.36 -1.40
N VAL A 8 -4.95 -9.09 -1.75
CA VAL A 8 -5.56 -7.94 -1.09
C VAL A 8 -6.47 -7.28 -2.10
N THR A 9 -7.76 -7.24 -1.80
CA THR A 9 -8.76 -6.59 -2.65
C THR A 9 -9.28 -5.36 -1.94
N LEU A 10 -9.17 -4.21 -2.58
CA LEU A 10 -9.74 -2.96 -2.07
C LEU A 10 -11.18 -2.79 -2.57
N ASP A 11 -12.01 -2.11 -1.78
CA ASP A 11 -13.42 -1.88 -2.12
C ASP A 11 -13.58 -1.02 -3.38
N LYS A 12 -12.67 -0.07 -3.60
CA LYS A 12 -12.58 0.69 -4.84
C LYS A 12 -11.79 -0.11 -5.88
N GLY A 13 -12.29 -0.12 -7.10
CA GLY A 13 -11.60 -0.72 -8.24
C GLY A 13 -10.28 0.01 -8.54
N ILE A 14 -9.41 -0.65 -9.32
CA ILE A 14 -8.10 -0.12 -9.73
C ILE A 14 -8.22 1.26 -10.41
N ASP A 15 -9.32 1.52 -11.10
CA ASP A 15 -9.56 2.75 -11.84
C ASP A 15 -10.24 3.85 -11.01
N GLU A 16 -10.53 3.59 -9.73
CA GLU A 16 -11.21 4.52 -8.83
C GLU A 16 -10.25 5.07 -7.76
N PRO A 17 -9.77 6.32 -7.90
CA PRO A 17 -8.83 6.87 -6.94
C PRO A 17 -9.49 7.11 -5.57
N TYR A 18 -8.68 6.99 -4.52
CA TYR A 18 -9.00 7.53 -3.20
C TYR A 18 -8.64 9.02 -3.15
N LEU A 19 -9.55 9.83 -2.63
CA LEU A 19 -9.35 11.25 -2.42
C LEU A 19 -9.06 11.55 -0.94
N GLY A 20 -8.60 12.77 -0.66
CA GLY A 20 -8.34 13.21 0.71
C GLY A 20 -9.58 13.09 1.59
N GLY A 21 -9.48 12.32 2.67
CA GLY A 21 -10.58 12.04 3.59
C GLY A 21 -11.38 10.76 3.28
N ASP A 22 -11.13 10.11 2.14
CA ASP A 22 -11.77 8.84 1.83
C ASP A 22 -11.28 7.71 2.77
N PRO A 23 -12.18 6.85 3.27
CA PRO A 23 -11.77 5.66 3.99
C PRO A 23 -11.23 4.61 3.01
N ILE A 24 -10.05 4.05 3.33
CA ILE A 24 -9.51 2.88 2.62
C ILE A 24 -10.04 1.62 3.31
N LYS A 25 -10.67 0.75 2.53
CA LYS A 25 -11.30 -0.51 2.98
C LYS A 25 -11.02 -1.62 1.98
N GLY A 26 -11.00 -2.85 2.47
CA GLY A 26 -10.74 -4.03 1.65
C GLY A 26 -10.72 -5.31 2.45
N ILE A 27 -10.37 -6.40 1.77
CA ILE A 27 -10.32 -7.77 2.29
C ILE A 27 -8.96 -8.36 1.95
N ILE A 28 -8.38 -9.09 2.91
CA ILE A 28 -7.23 -9.95 2.66
C ILE A 28 -7.75 -11.38 2.57
N GLU A 29 -7.61 -12.00 1.42
CA GLU A 29 -8.02 -13.38 1.20
C GLU A 29 -6.80 -14.29 1.09
N MET A 30 -6.82 -15.39 1.83
CA MET A 30 -5.75 -16.38 1.85
C MET A 30 -6.32 -17.79 1.84
N VAL A 31 -5.87 -18.61 0.90
CA VAL A 31 -6.30 -20.01 0.76
C VAL A 31 -5.11 -20.94 0.93
N CYS A 32 -5.29 -21.98 1.74
CA CYS A 32 -4.27 -22.99 2.01
C CYS A 32 -4.85 -24.40 1.82
N SER A 33 -4.20 -25.21 0.99
CA SER A 33 -4.56 -26.61 0.71
C SER A 33 -4.18 -27.57 1.84
N LYS A 34 -3.42 -27.09 2.83
CA LYS A 34 -3.00 -27.85 4.01
C LYS A 34 -3.12 -26.98 5.24
N GLN A 35 -3.20 -27.59 6.41
CA GLN A 35 -3.18 -26.85 7.67
C GLN A 35 -1.86 -26.06 7.78
N VAL A 36 -1.99 -24.75 8.02
CA VAL A 36 -0.86 -23.83 8.19
C VAL A 36 -1.04 -23.07 9.49
N ARG A 37 0.05 -22.88 10.22
CA ARG A 37 0.10 -21.97 11.36
C ARG A 37 0.48 -20.59 10.84
N ILE A 38 -0.40 -19.61 11.01
CA ILE A 38 -0.13 -18.21 10.71
C ILE A 38 0.50 -17.60 11.97
N ASN A 39 1.76 -17.20 11.87
CA ASN A 39 2.49 -16.57 12.98
C ASN A 39 2.39 -15.04 12.96
N GLY A 40 1.96 -14.46 11.85
CA GLY A 40 1.95 -13.03 11.59
C GLY A 40 1.15 -12.70 10.34
N LEU A 41 0.18 -11.79 10.44
CA LEU A 41 -0.49 -11.12 9.34
C LEU A 41 -0.38 -9.62 9.57
N ILE A 42 0.42 -8.93 8.77
CA ILE A 42 0.75 -7.52 8.98
C ILE A 42 0.32 -6.73 7.75
N VAL A 43 -0.37 -5.61 7.98
CA VAL A 43 -0.69 -4.62 6.95
C VAL A 43 0.16 -3.39 7.19
N ARG A 44 0.82 -2.91 6.14
CA ARG A 44 1.57 -1.65 6.16
C ARG A 44 0.96 -0.70 5.14
N LEU A 45 0.64 0.51 5.59
CA LEU A 45 0.12 1.57 4.75
C LEU A 45 1.19 2.66 4.63
N THR A 46 1.70 2.86 3.41
CA THR A 46 2.77 3.83 3.13
C THR A 46 2.28 4.88 2.15
N GLY A 47 2.47 6.16 2.50
CA GLY A 47 2.20 7.31 1.64
C GLY A 47 3.49 8.03 1.26
N VAL A 48 3.77 8.14 -0.04
CA VAL A 48 4.94 8.82 -0.58
C VAL A 48 4.50 9.87 -1.59
N ALA A 49 5.00 11.09 -1.43
CA ALA A 49 4.87 12.16 -2.41
C ALA A 49 6.21 12.37 -3.12
N GLU A 50 6.20 12.28 -4.44
CA GLU A 50 7.35 12.55 -5.29
C GLU A 50 7.04 13.80 -6.11
N THR A 51 7.95 14.76 -6.07
CA THR A 51 7.83 16.04 -6.79
C THR A 51 9.07 16.25 -7.64
N GLY A 52 8.87 16.76 -8.85
CA GLY A 52 9.94 17.08 -9.77
C GLY A 52 9.58 18.34 -10.56
N TRP A 53 10.53 19.25 -10.72
CA TRP A 53 10.39 20.43 -11.58
C TRP A 53 11.71 20.81 -12.21
N ARG A 54 11.65 21.52 -13.34
CA ARG A 54 12.82 22.08 -14.00
C ARG A 54 12.76 23.59 -13.94
N SER A 55 13.80 24.21 -13.41
CA SER A 55 13.89 25.67 -13.35
C SER A 55 14.21 26.24 -14.73
N ARG A 56 13.51 27.31 -15.11
CA ARG A 56 13.77 28.01 -16.37
C ARG A 56 15.00 28.91 -16.32
N GLN A 57 15.49 29.25 -15.14
CA GLN A 57 16.60 30.20 -14.96
C GLN A 57 17.96 29.54 -15.18
N ASP A 58 18.11 28.30 -14.74
CA ASP A 58 19.36 27.54 -14.76
C ASP A 58 19.23 26.19 -15.49
N ASP A 59 18.05 25.87 -16.01
CA ASP A 59 17.73 24.63 -16.75
C ASP A 59 18.01 23.34 -15.95
N LEU A 60 18.08 23.47 -14.62
CA LEU A 60 18.38 22.37 -13.71
C LEU A 60 17.11 21.63 -13.26
N PRO A 61 17.15 20.29 -13.18
CA PRO A 61 16.10 19.49 -12.57
C PRO A 61 16.22 19.52 -11.04
N TYR A 62 15.08 19.63 -10.38
CA TYR A 62 14.92 19.53 -8.94
C TYR A 62 13.93 18.43 -8.65
N GLU A 63 14.29 17.53 -7.74
CA GLU A 63 13.45 16.41 -7.34
C GLU A 63 13.41 16.34 -5.81
N SER A 64 12.26 15.96 -5.27
CA SER A 64 12.08 15.73 -3.83
C SER A 64 11.11 14.59 -3.62
N ARG A 65 11.47 13.71 -2.67
CA ARG A 65 10.67 12.56 -2.25
C ARG A 65 10.42 12.65 -0.76
N HIS A 66 9.16 12.61 -0.37
CA HIS A 66 8.75 12.70 1.03
C HIS A 66 7.78 11.59 1.40
N THR A 67 8.13 10.80 2.41
CA THR A 67 7.22 9.84 3.03
C THR A 67 6.44 10.57 4.12
N PHE A 68 5.13 10.67 3.95
CA PHE A 68 4.24 11.38 4.89
C PHE A 68 3.37 10.44 5.73
N MET A 69 3.39 9.14 5.43
CA MET A 69 2.66 8.10 6.17
C MET A 69 3.42 6.79 6.10
N ASP A 70 3.58 6.12 7.23
CA ASP A 70 4.21 4.81 7.33
C ASP A 70 3.65 4.04 8.54
N GLU A 71 2.40 3.59 8.40
CA GLU A 71 1.64 2.96 9.48
C GLU A 71 1.65 1.45 9.34
N GLN A 72 1.74 0.74 10.46
CA GLN A 72 1.73 -0.72 10.51
C GLN A 72 0.66 -1.22 11.47
N ILE A 73 -0.13 -2.19 11.00
CA ILE A 73 -1.18 -2.85 11.77
C ILE A 73 -0.93 -4.35 11.75
N ASP A 74 -0.91 -4.95 12.94
CA ASP A 74 -0.85 -6.40 13.11
C ASP A 74 -2.28 -6.97 13.25
N LEU A 75 -2.63 -7.90 12.37
CA LEU A 75 -3.94 -8.56 12.28
C LEU A 75 -3.90 -10.01 12.81
N THR A 76 -2.84 -10.41 13.49
CA THR A 76 -2.65 -11.79 13.96
C THR A 76 -3.45 -12.13 15.22
N THR A 77 -4.14 -11.16 15.83
CA THR A 77 -4.84 -11.29 17.12
C THR A 77 -6.25 -11.83 17.02
#